data_AF-A0A8J6PK77-F1
#
_entry.id   AF-A0A8J6PK77-F1
#
_cell.length_a   1.000
_cell.length_b   1.000
_cell.length_c   1.000
_cell.angle_alpha   90.00
_cell.angle_beta   90.00
_cell.angle_gamma   90.00
#
_symmetry.space_group_name_H-M   'P 1'
#
loop_
_entity.id
_entity.type
_entity.pdbx_description
1 polymer ?
#
loop_
_entity_poly.entity_id
_entity_poly.type
_entity_poly.pdbx_seq_one_letter_code
_entity_poly.pdbx_strand_id
1 'polypeptide(L)' 'MREEPRSGCPINAAIEVLGDRWSFIVLRDIIFGDRRRFRELLANSEEGIASNILSSRLKSLVAAG' A
#
# COMPACT_ATOMS: atom_id res chain seq x y z
N MET A 1 -11.38 6.00 -8.64
CA MET A 1 -11.42 5.77 -7.18
C MET A 1 -12.85 5.97 -6.77
N ARG A 2 -13.45 5.09 -5.96
CA ARG A 2 -14.81 5.31 -5.46
C ARG A 2 -14.73 6.42 -4.40
N GLU A 3 -15.56 7.45 -4.52
CA GLU A 3 -15.60 8.57 -3.57
C GLU A 3 -16.25 8.18 -2.24
N GLU A 4 -17.04 7.10 -2.22
CA GLU A 4 -17.66 6.57 -1.00
C GLU A 4 -17.31 5.10 -0.76
N PRO A 5 -17.02 4.71 0.50
CA PRO A 5 -16.82 3.32 0.87
C PRO A 5 -18.09 2.51 0.59
N ARG A 6 -17.96 1.21 0.29
CA ARG A 6 -19.13 0.36 -0.04
C ARG A 6 -20.18 0.28 1.08
N SER A 7 -19.82 0.68 2.30
CA SER A 7 -20.71 0.79 3.44
C SER A 7 -20.26 1.91 4.37
N GLY A 8 -21.17 2.40 5.22
CA GLY A 8 -20.84 3.34 6.29
C GLY A 8 -20.05 2.73 7.46
N CYS A 9 -19.57 1.49 7.34
CA CYS A 9 -18.77 0.83 8.37
C CYS A 9 -17.29 1.25 8.26
N PRO A 10 -16.70 1.88 9.30
CA PRO A 10 -15.30 2.33 9.26
C PRO A 10 -14.29 1.19 9.05
N ILE A 11 -14.60 -0.02 9.55
CA ILE A 11 -13.74 -1.20 9.36
C ILE A 11 -13.69 -1.59 7.89
N ASN A 12 -14.84 -1.60 7.21
CA ASN A 12 -14.88 -1.90 5.78
C ASN A 12 -14.14 -0.83 4.97
N ALA A 13 -14.29 0.45 5.32
CA ALA A 13 -13.52 1.52 4.68
C ALA A 13 -12.00 1.31 4.82
N ALA A 14 -11.53 0.92 6.00
CA ALA A 14 -10.12 0.59 6.21
C ALA A 14 -9.66 -0.62 5.37
N ILE A 15 -10.48 -1.66 5.25
CA ILE A 15 -10.18 -2.85 4.42
C ILE A 15 -10.17 -2.49 2.93
N GLU A 16 -11.04 -1.61 2.46
CA GLU A 16 -11.03 -1.17 1.06
C GLU A 16 -9.75 -0.44 0.68
N VAL A 17 -9.16 0.29 1.63
CA VAL A 17 -7.86 0.91 1.44
C VAL A 17 -6.75 -0.11 1.64
N LEU A 18 -6.62 -0.73 2.81
CA LEU A 18 -5.43 -1.48 3.24
C LEU A 18 -5.50 -3.01 3.02
N GLY A 19 -6.65 -3.54 2.64
CA GLY A 19 -6.94 -4.98 2.65
C GLY A 19 -6.40 -5.79 1.47
N ASP A 20 -5.49 -5.22 0.67
CA ASP A 20 -4.79 -5.99 -0.35
C ASP A 20 -3.51 -6.64 0.17
N ARG A 21 -2.99 -7.59 -0.59
CA ARG A 21 -1.80 -8.38 -0.23
C ARG A 21 -0.57 -7.52 0.07
N TRP A 22 -0.42 -6.35 -0.55
CA TRP A 22 0.82 -5.58 -0.54
C TRP A 22 0.81 -4.38 0.39
N SER A 23 -0.35 -3.84 0.77
CA SER A 23 -0.44 -2.64 1.62
C SER A 23 0.43 -2.73 2.86
N PHE A 24 0.22 -3.75 3.69
CA PHE A 24 0.94 -3.86 4.95
C PHE A 24 2.42 -4.24 4.78
N ILE A 25 2.77 -4.94 3.70
CA ILE A 25 4.18 -5.22 3.35
C ILE A 25 4.90 -3.91 3.01
N VAL A 26 4.30 -3.09 2.16
CA VAL A 26 4.87 -1.79 1.77
C VAL A 26 4.95 -0.85 2.97
N LEU A 27 3.89 -0.78 3.80
CA LEU A 27 3.89 0.04 5.00
C LEU A 27 4.93 -0.43 6.03
N ARG A 28 5.09 -1.75 6.22
CA ARG A 28 6.13 -2.32 7.08
C ARG A 28 7.52 -1.86 6.64
N ASP A 29 7.80 -1.97 5.35
CA ASP A 29 9.11 -1.61 4.79
C ASP A 29 9.42 -0.11 4.92
N ILE A 30 8.40 0.75 4.85
CA ILE A 30 8.54 2.20 5.07
C ILE A 30 8.76 2.50 6.56
N ILE A 31 7.95 1.94 7.44
CA ILE A 31 7.93 2.29 8.88
C ILE A 31 9.11 1.64 9.62
N PHE A 32 9.35 0.35 9.41
CA PHE A 32 10.35 -0.41 10.15
C PHE A 32 11.66 -0.57 9.36
N GLY A 33 11.60 -0.52 8.03
CA GLY A 33 12.78 -0.58 7.17
C GLY A 33 13.37 0.79 6.81
N ASP A 34 12.72 1.89 7.21
CA ASP A 34 13.05 3.28 6.86
C ASP A 34 13.30 3.51 5.36
N ARG A 35 12.62 2.73 4.50
CA ARG A 35 12.80 2.81 3.04
C ARG A 35 11.99 3.98 2.51
N ARG A 36 12.66 5.01 2.00
CA ARG A 36 12.03 6.27 1.55
C ARG A 36 11.98 6.41 0.04
N ARG A 37 12.74 5.59 -0.68
CA ARG A 37 12.82 5.66 -2.15
C ARG A 37 12.18 4.43 -2.77
N PHE A 38 11.52 4.62 -3.91
CA PHE A 38 10.94 3.52 -4.70
C PHE A 38 11.94 2.41 -4.99
N ARG A 39 13.18 2.76 -5.32
CA ARG A 39 14.24 1.79 -5.61
C ARG A 39 14.62 0.94 -4.40
N GLU A 40 14.59 1.50 -3.20
CA GLU A 40 14.87 0.78 -1.95
C GLU A 40 13.74 -0.21 -1.65
N LEU A 41 12.49 0.23 -1.77
CA LEU A 41 11.30 -0.62 -1.60
C LEU A 41 11.29 -1.78 -2.60
N LEU A 42 11.69 -1.55 -3.85
CA LEU A 42 11.72 -2.57 -4.88
C LEU A 42 12.90 -3.54 -4.70
N ALA A 43 14.12 -3.01 -4.53
CA ALA A 43 15.33 -3.83 -4.50
C ALA A 43 15.45 -4.67 -3.22
N ASN A 44 14.93 -4.17 -2.11
CA ASN A 44 15.05 -4.83 -0.81
C ASN A 44 13.76 -5.56 -0.40
N SER A 45 12.77 -5.67 -1.29
CA SER A 45 11.52 -6.39 -0.99
C SER A 45 11.80 -7.87 -0.75
N GLU A 46 11.49 -8.36 0.45
CA GLU A 46 11.69 -9.77 0.82
C GLU A 46 10.69 -10.69 0.09
N GLU A 47 9.48 -10.20 -0.17
CA GLU A 47 8.40 -10.93 -0.82
C GLU A 47 8.40 -10.79 -2.36
N GLY A 48 9.38 -10.07 -2.93
CA GLY A 48 9.55 -9.95 -4.38
C GLY A 48 8.42 -9.22 -5.09
N ILE A 49 7.99 -8.06 -4.57
CA ILE A 49 6.93 -7.26 -5.23
C ILE A 49 7.36 -6.82 -6.64
N ALA A 50 6.50 -7.01 -7.63
CA ALA A 50 6.74 -6.53 -8.98
C ALA A 50 6.65 -4.98 -9.04
N SER A 51 7.48 -4.35 -9.88
CA SER A 51 7.61 -2.88 -9.95
C SER A 51 6.30 -2.17 -10.32
N ASN A 52 5.52 -2.74 -11.24
CA ASN A 52 4.21 -2.22 -11.63
C ASN A 52 3.20 -2.29 -10.49
N ILE A 53 3.20 -3.37 -9.71
CA ILE A 53 2.34 -3.54 -8.54
C ILE A 53 2.71 -2.57 -7.44
N LEU A 54 4.01 -2.45 -7.11
CA LEU A 54 4.50 -1.47 -6.14
C LEU A 54 4.10 -0.05 -6.53
N SER A 55 4.29 0.32 -7.80
CA SER A 55 3.92 1.65 -8.32
C SER A 55 2.42 1.91 -8.19
N SER A 56 1.58 0.96 -8.59
CA SER A 56 0.11 1.06 -8.47
C SER A 56 -0.32 1.20 -7.01
N ARG A 57 0.32 0.43 -6.11
CA ARG A 57 -0.01 0.42 -4.69
C ARG A 57 0.39 1.72 -3.99
N LEU A 58 1.59 2.23 -4.23
CA LEU A 58 2.02 3.52 -3.70
C LEU A 58 1.10 4.66 -4.16
N LYS A 59 0.71 4.68 -5.44
CA LYS A 59 -0.26 5.66 -5.96
C LYS A 59 -1.61 5.57 -5.23
N SER A 60 -2.10 4.34 -5.02
CA SER A 60 -3.38 4.11 -4.35
C SER A 60 -3.35 4.54 -2.89
N LEU A 61 -2.25 4.25 -2.17
CA LEU A 61 -2.05 4.67 -0.78
C LEU A 61 -1.99 6.19 -0.66
N VAL A 62 -1.16 6.87 -1.47
CA VAL A 62 -1.05 8.35 -1.47
C VAL A 62 -2.37 9.04 -1.78
N ALA A 63 -3.17 8.47 -2.69
CA ALA A 63 -4.49 9.02 -3.01
C ALA A 63 -5.52 8.82 -1.88
N ALA A 64 -5.28 7.88 -0.96
CA ALA A 64 -6.14 7.62 0.19
C ALA A 64 -5.76 8.43 1.45
N GLY A 65 -4.56 9.01 1.51
CA GLY A 65 -4.05 9.84 2.62
C GLY A 65 -2.70 9.40 3.13
#